data_AF-A0A4Y2CM36-F1
#
_entry.id   AF-A0A4Y2CM36-F1
#
_cell.length_a   1.000
_cell.length_b   1.000
_cell.length_c   1.000
_cell.angle_alpha   90.00
_cell.angle_beta   90.00
_cell.angle_gamma   90.00
#
_symmetry.space_group_name_H-M   'P 1'
#
loop_
_entity.id
_entity.type
_entity.pdbx_description
1 polymer ?
#
loop_
_entity_poly.entity_id
_entity_poly.type
_entity_poly.pdbx_seq_one_letter_code
_entity_poly.pdbx_strand_id
1 'polypeptide(L)'
;MLIKRFTDENITVEQVEEDSDATIVSKVVEGPRHSDCVIIMGEDIDLLVILTALAPDSNRLFVMKAGKGKIETLFFFPTNFKMSQKVKDNILFLHAFSGCDSTSNIFRQGKMKFAKLLDKDEGIQKDARSI
;
A
#
# COMPACT_ATOMS: atom_id res chain seq x y z
N MET A 1 19.75 20.55 7.81
CA MET A 1 19.16 19.27 8.26
C MET A 1 17.64 19.42 8.20
N LEU A 2 16.94 18.66 7.35
CA LEU A 2 15.49 18.80 7.15
C LEU A 2 14.69 18.55 8.44
N ILE A 3 15.11 17.56 9.24
CA ILE A 3 14.48 17.21 10.53
C ILE A 3 14.28 18.44 11.41
N LYS A 4 15.36 19.20 11.65
CA LYS A 4 15.31 20.42 12.46
C LYS A 4 14.31 21.44 11.91
N ARG A 5 14.27 21.65 10.60
CA ARG A 5 13.33 22.60 9.97
C ARG A 5 11.88 22.18 10.19
N PHE A 6 11.57 20.89 10.08
CA PHE A 6 10.22 20.40 10.34
C PHE A 6 9.85 20.49 11.83
N THR A 7 10.79 20.15 12.73
CA THR A 7 10.56 20.29 14.18
C THR A 7 10.36 21.74 14.60
N ASP A 8 11.12 22.69 14.02
CA ASP A 8 10.96 24.13 14.26
C ASP A 8 9.55 24.63 13.83
N GLU A 9 8.90 23.94 12.89
CA GLU A 9 7.52 24.20 12.44
C GLU A 9 6.47 23.33 13.17
N ASN A 10 6.82 22.72 14.30
CA ASN A 10 5.96 21.80 15.09
C ASN A 10 5.48 20.55 14.34
N ILE A 11 6.24 20.10 13.33
CA ILE A 11 5.98 18.83 12.64
C ILE A 11 6.81 17.74 13.32
N THR A 12 6.12 16.70 13.82
CA THR A 12 6.77 15.50 14.35
C THR A 12 7.50 14.78 13.22
N VAL A 13 8.78 14.51 13.42
CA VAL A 13 9.62 13.77 12.47
C VAL A 13 10.07 12.49 13.11
N GLU A 14 9.93 11.40 12.39
CA GLU A 14 10.50 10.11 12.75
C GLU A 14 11.33 9.59 11.59
N GLN A 15 12.52 9.09 11.90
CA GLN A 15 13.39 8.44 10.93
C GLN A 15 13.28 6.94 11.13
N VAL A 16 13.34 6.22 10.02
CA VAL A 16 13.26 4.76 9.96
C VAL A 16 14.49 4.28 9.18
N GLU A 17 15.13 3.21 9.68
CA GLU A 17 16.30 2.62 9.03
C GLU A 17 15.89 1.61 7.94
N GLU A 18 14.70 1.04 8.07
CA GLU A 18 14.12 0.06 7.15
C GLU A 18 13.18 0.72 6.13
N ASP A 19 12.27 -0.07 5.55
CA ASP A 19 11.26 0.40 4.61
C ASP A 19 10.32 1.43 5.26
N SER A 20 10.32 2.64 4.69
CA SER A 20 9.45 3.72 5.14
C SER A 20 7.98 3.43 4.89
N ASP A 21 7.65 2.74 3.81
CA ASP A 21 6.27 2.60 3.36
C ASP A 21 5.51 1.66 4.29
N ALA A 22 6.12 0.50 4.60
CA ALA A 22 5.58 -0.42 5.59
C ALA A 22 5.41 0.25 6.96
N THR A 23 6.41 1.01 7.41
CA THR A 23 6.38 1.66 8.72
C THR A 23 5.31 2.76 8.81
N ILE A 24 5.16 3.57 7.75
CA ILE A 24 4.12 4.61 7.67
C ILE A 24 2.73 3.97 7.76
N VAL A 25 2.48 2.92 6.98
CA VAL A 25 1.16 2.28 6.96
C VAL A 25 0.86 1.59 8.29
N SER A 26 1.81 0.85 8.88
CA SER A 26 1.60 0.16 10.18
C SER A 26 1.17 1.14 11.26
N LYS A 27 1.84 2.30 11.37
CA LYS A 27 1.48 3.34 12.35
C LYS A 27 0.09 3.90 12.14
N VAL A 28 -0.31 4.07 10.89
CA VAL A 28 -1.62 4.60 10.54
C VAL A 28 -2.74 3.56 10.78
N VAL A 29 -2.43 2.27 10.72
CA VAL A 29 -3.38 1.21 11.04
C VAL A 29 -3.50 0.99 12.55
N GLU A 30 -2.40 1.08 13.31
CA GLU A 30 -2.36 0.78 14.74
C GLU A 30 -2.62 1.98 15.67
N GLY A 31 -2.21 3.17 15.24
CA GLY A 31 -2.13 4.36 16.11
C GLY A 31 -3.43 5.17 16.26
N PRO A 32 -4.14 5.53 15.18
CA PRO A 32 -5.30 6.41 15.25
C PRO A 32 -6.44 5.80 16.07
N ARG A 33 -7.22 6.64 16.75
CA ARG A 33 -8.44 6.14 17.40
C ARG A 33 -9.41 5.71 16.32
N HIS A 34 -10.28 4.75 16.64
CA HIS A 34 -11.25 4.24 15.66
C HIS A 34 -12.05 5.35 14.95
N SER A 35 -12.31 6.49 15.58
CA SER A 35 -13.06 7.63 15.02
C SER A 35 -12.26 8.56 14.11
N ASP A 36 -10.93 8.50 14.12
CA ASP A 36 -10.07 9.46 13.42
C ASP A 36 -10.04 9.13 11.91
N CYS A 37 -9.91 10.17 11.09
CA CYS A 37 -9.73 10.08 9.64
C CYS A 37 -8.27 10.44 9.33
N VAL A 38 -7.54 9.55 8.65
CA VAL A 38 -6.10 9.70 8.45
C VAL A 38 -5.72 9.60 6.98
N ILE A 39 -4.87 10.53 6.57
CA ILE A 39 -4.40 10.68 5.19
C ILE A 39 -2.92 10.33 5.15
N ILE A 40 -2.57 9.33 4.34
CA ILE A 40 -1.19 9.00 4.01
C ILE A 40 -0.83 9.78 2.75
N MET A 41 0.09 10.74 2.85
CA MET A 41 0.55 11.49 1.67
C MET A 41 1.74 10.76 1.04
N GLY A 42 1.60 10.34 -0.21
CA GLY A 42 2.67 9.63 -0.89
C GLY A 42 2.38 9.38 -2.38
N GLU A 43 3.44 9.22 -3.15
CA GLU A 43 3.35 8.92 -4.58
C GLU A 43 3.48 7.43 -4.90
N ASP A 44 4.07 6.68 -3.97
CA ASP A 44 4.33 5.25 -4.10
C ASP A 44 3.04 4.44 -4.06
N ILE A 45 2.96 3.42 -4.92
CA ILE A 45 1.85 2.49 -4.94
C ILE A 45 1.95 1.47 -3.81
N ASP A 46 3.14 1.24 -3.27
CA ASP A 46 3.41 0.28 -2.21
C ASP A 46 2.65 0.66 -0.94
N LEU A 47 2.54 1.97 -0.63
CA LEU A 47 1.67 2.50 0.41
C LEU A 47 0.21 2.01 0.28
N LEU A 48 -0.37 2.07 -0.93
CA LEU A 48 -1.75 1.65 -1.15
C LEU A 48 -1.89 0.12 -1.10
N VAL A 49 -0.91 -0.61 -1.62
CA VAL A 49 -0.88 -2.08 -1.57
C VAL A 49 -0.84 -2.57 -0.12
N ILE A 50 0.07 -2.03 0.69
CA ILE A 50 0.24 -2.37 2.10
C ILE A 50 -1.01 -1.95 2.88
N LEU A 51 -1.55 -0.75 2.64
CA LEU A 51 -2.79 -0.30 3.30
C LEU A 51 -3.98 -1.20 2.94
N THR A 52 -4.06 -1.67 1.69
CA THR A 52 -5.11 -2.61 1.27
C THR A 52 -4.97 -3.96 1.96
N ALA A 53 -3.74 -4.41 2.23
CA ALA A 53 -3.51 -5.65 2.95
C ALA A 53 -3.86 -5.54 4.45
N LEU A 54 -3.46 -4.45 5.09
CA LEU A 54 -3.61 -4.28 6.54
C LEU A 54 -4.97 -3.74 6.97
N ALA A 55 -5.65 -2.98 6.12
CA ALA A 55 -6.95 -2.36 6.41
C ALA A 55 -7.91 -2.38 5.20
N PRO A 56 -8.21 -3.57 4.63
CA PRO A 56 -8.93 -3.73 3.34
C PRO A 56 -10.31 -3.05 3.31
N ASP A 57 -10.99 -3.01 4.46
CA ASP A 57 -12.36 -2.49 4.59
C ASP A 57 -12.43 -1.08 5.17
N SER A 58 -11.27 -0.43 5.39
CA SER A 58 -11.25 0.91 5.97
C SER A 58 -11.77 1.95 5.00
N ASN A 59 -12.71 2.78 5.47
CA ASN A 59 -13.19 3.98 4.82
C ASN A 59 -12.66 5.27 5.47
N ARG A 60 -11.77 5.15 6.46
CA ARG A 60 -11.18 6.27 7.22
C ARG A 60 -9.69 6.46 6.96
N LEU A 61 -9.05 5.46 6.38
CA LEU A 61 -7.65 5.50 5.99
C LEU A 61 -7.58 5.57 4.47
N PHE A 62 -6.82 6.52 3.93
CA PHE A 62 -6.62 6.62 2.49
C PHE A 62 -5.28 7.25 2.13
N VAL A 63 -4.80 6.89 0.94
CA VAL A 63 -3.57 7.45 0.35
C VAL A 63 -3.95 8.64 -0.53
N MET A 64 -3.29 9.78 -0.31
CA MET A 64 -3.39 10.95 -1.16
C MET A 64 -2.14 11.07 -2.02
N LYS A 65 -2.35 11.00 -3.35
CA LYS A 65 -1.32 11.34 -4.34
C LYS A 65 -1.50 12.79 -4.75
N ALA A 66 -0.56 13.64 -4.36
CA ALA A 66 -0.59 15.06 -4.69
C ALA A 66 -0.58 15.26 -6.22
N GLY A 67 -1.44 16.15 -6.71
CA GLY A 67 -1.48 16.54 -8.11
C GLY A 67 -0.20 17.24 -8.56
N LYS A 68 0.18 17.07 -9.83
CA LYS A 68 1.33 17.74 -10.46
C LYS A 68 0.89 18.45 -11.74
N GLY A 69 1.12 19.76 -11.82
CA GLY A 69 0.75 20.58 -12.98
C GLY A 69 -0.77 20.63 -13.20
N LYS A 70 -1.25 20.05 -14.32
CA LYS A 70 -2.67 19.95 -14.64
C LYS A 70 -3.35 18.69 -14.07
N ILE A 71 -2.58 17.81 -13.42
CA ILE A 71 -3.10 16.58 -12.83
C ILE A 71 -3.67 16.93 -11.46
N GLU A 72 -4.92 16.56 -11.22
CA GLU A 72 -5.60 16.75 -9.94
C GLU A 72 -5.03 15.83 -8.85
N THR A 73 -5.20 16.23 -7.59
CA THR A 73 -4.90 15.38 -6.44
C THR A 73 -5.87 14.21 -6.40
N LEU A 74 -5.33 13.00 -6.25
CA LEU A 74 -6.11 11.76 -6.22
C LEU A 74 -6.11 11.15 -4.82
N PHE A 75 -7.25 10.58 -4.44
CA PHE A 75 -7.43 9.86 -3.18
C PHE A 75 -7.76 8.40 -3.47
N PHE A 76 -7.02 7.51 -2.81
CA PHE A 76 -7.16 6.07 -2.97
C PHE A 76 -7.48 5.42 -1.63
N PHE A 77 -8.67 4.82 -1.56
CA PHE A 77 -9.05 3.98 -0.42
C PHE A 77 -8.60 2.54 -0.67
N PRO A 78 -8.37 1.75 0.40
CA PRO A 78 -8.18 0.30 0.31
C PRO A 78 -9.25 -0.40 -0.54
N THR A 79 -10.48 0.09 -0.40
CA THR A 79 -11.66 -0.44 -1.09
C THR A 79 -11.68 -0.12 -2.60
N ASN A 80 -10.85 0.82 -3.08
CA ASN A 80 -10.81 1.21 -4.51
C ASN A 80 -10.26 0.10 -5.42
N PHE A 81 -9.53 -0.89 -4.87
CA PHE A 81 -9.08 -2.04 -5.66
C PHE A 81 -10.27 -2.87 -6.13
N LYS A 82 -10.60 -2.75 -7.42
CA LYS A 82 -11.64 -3.55 -8.10
C LYS A 82 -11.12 -4.96 -8.46
N MET A 83 -10.73 -5.70 -7.43
CA MET A 83 -10.30 -7.11 -7.53
C MET A 83 -11.19 -7.99 -6.66
N SER A 84 -11.17 -9.29 -6.91
CA SER A 84 -11.87 -10.27 -6.06
C SER A 84 -11.26 -10.30 -4.66
N GLN A 85 -12.05 -10.77 -3.68
CA GLN A 85 -11.57 -10.92 -2.31
C GLN A 85 -10.34 -11.83 -2.23
N LYS A 86 -10.32 -12.91 -3.03
CA LYS A 86 -9.17 -13.84 -3.11
C LYS A 86 -7.87 -13.13 -3.47
N VAL A 87 -7.92 -12.16 -4.38
CA VAL A 87 -6.74 -11.39 -4.78
C VAL A 87 -6.36 -10.38 -3.71
N LYS A 88 -7.34 -9.72 -3.08
CA LYS A 88 -7.09 -8.77 -1.98
C LYS A 88 -6.44 -9.44 -0.78
N ASP A 89 -6.94 -10.61 -0.38
CA ASP A 89 -6.42 -11.40 0.73
C ASP A 89 -4.95 -11.83 0.52
N ASN A 90 -4.51 -11.89 -0.74
CA ASN A 90 -3.17 -12.31 -1.13
C ASN A 90 -2.42 -11.18 -1.87
N ILE A 91 -2.77 -9.91 -1.63
CA ILE A 91 -2.24 -8.78 -2.40
C ILE A 91 -0.75 -8.59 -2.19
N LEU A 92 -0.23 -8.84 -0.98
CA LEU A 92 1.21 -8.77 -0.68
C LEU A 92 1.99 -9.85 -1.43
N PHE A 93 1.48 -11.09 -1.45
CA PHE A 93 2.06 -12.17 -2.25
C PHE A 93 2.08 -11.80 -3.73
N LEU A 94 0.94 -11.33 -4.27
CA LEU A 94 0.85 -10.89 -5.66
C LEU A 94 1.87 -9.79 -5.95
N HIS A 95 2.02 -8.82 -5.05
CA HIS A 95 2.91 -7.69 -5.20
C HIS A 95 4.38 -8.12 -5.23
N ALA A 96 4.82 -8.90 -4.25
CA ALA A 96 6.18 -9.42 -4.18
C ALA A 96 6.51 -10.36 -5.36
N PHE A 97 5.58 -11.26 -5.72
CA PHE A 97 5.77 -12.25 -6.78
C PHE A 97 5.75 -11.64 -8.18
N SER A 98 4.88 -10.65 -8.42
CA SER A 98 4.80 -9.97 -9.72
C SER A 98 5.83 -8.87 -9.91
N GLY A 99 6.59 -8.57 -8.85
CA GLY A 99 7.66 -7.57 -8.81
C GLY A 99 7.23 -6.26 -8.15
N CYS A 100 8.00 -5.81 -7.17
CA CYS A 100 7.92 -4.51 -6.50
C CYS A 100 9.27 -3.78 -6.58
N ASP A 101 9.44 -2.69 -5.84
CA ASP A 101 10.68 -1.90 -5.88
C ASP A 101 11.92 -2.70 -5.47
N SER A 102 11.76 -3.71 -4.61
CA SER A 102 12.83 -4.61 -4.16
C SER A 102 12.89 -5.96 -4.90
N THR A 103 11.94 -6.27 -5.79
CA THR A 103 11.89 -7.57 -6.47
C THR A 103 11.75 -7.45 -7.99
N SER A 104 12.45 -8.33 -8.72
CA SER A 104 12.37 -8.35 -10.18
C SER A 104 11.05 -8.93 -10.69
N ASN A 105 10.55 -8.40 -11.80
CA ASN A 105 9.36 -8.92 -12.47
C ASN A 105 9.72 -10.05 -13.45
N ILE A 106 8.79 -10.99 -13.65
CA ILE A 106 8.95 -12.04 -14.66
C ILE A 106 8.89 -11.42 -16.06
N PHE A 107 9.89 -11.75 -16.89
CA PHE A 107 10.04 -11.17 -18.23
C PHE A 107 8.76 -11.28 -19.08
N ARG A 108 8.33 -10.14 -19.63
CA ARG A 108 7.11 -9.99 -20.45
C ARG A 108 5.80 -10.39 -19.74
N GLN A 109 5.77 -10.42 -18.40
CA GLN A 109 4.55 -10.68 -17.63
C GLN A 109 4.13 -9.43 -16.85
N GLY A 110 2.89 -8.99 -17.03
CA GLY A 110 2.31 -7.88 -16.27
C GLY A 110 1.62 -8.35 -14.98
N LYS A 111 1.56 -7.48 -13.95
CA LYS A 111 0.93 -7.77 -12.65
C LYS A 111 -0.51 -8.32 -12.77
N MET A 112 -1.28 -7.78 -13.72
CA MET A 112 -2.66 -8.23 -13.98
C MET A 112 -2.79 -9.69 -14.45
N LYS A 113 -1.75 -10.26 -15.06
CA LYS A 113 -1.76 -11.68 -15.44
C LYS A 113 -1.73 -12.56 -14.19
N PHE A 114 -0.90 -12.21 -13.22
CA PHE A 114 -0.79 -12.93 -11.94
C PHE A 114 -2.04 -12.74 -11.09
N ALA A 115 -2.63 -11.54 -11.06
CA ALA A 115 -3.90 -11.32 -10.37
C ALA A 115 -5.01 -12.25 -10.90
N LYS A 116 -5.13 -12.38 -12.23
CA LYS A 116 -6.11 -13.28 -12.86
C LYS A 116 -5.81 -14.76 -12.61
N LEU A 117 -4.54 -15.11 -12.50
CA LEU A 117 -4.12 -16.50 -12.22
C LEU A 117 -4.46 -16.87 -10.79
N LEU A 118 -4.08 -16.03 -9.83
CA LEU A 118 -4.38 -16.15 -8.41
C LEU A 118 -5.90 -16.24 -8.15
N ASP A 119 -6.71 -15.48 -8.88
CA ASP A 119 -8.16 -15.52 -8.75
C ASP A 119 -8.78 -16.88 -9.16
N LYS A 120 -8.15 -17.56 -10.12
CA LYS A 120 -8.68 -18.79 -10.74
C LYS A 120 -8.09 -20.08 -10.16
N ASP A 121 -6.86 -20.04 -9.66
CA ASP A 121 -6.11 -21.24 -9.28
C ASP A 121 -6.08 -21.42 -7.75
N GLU A 122 -6.75 -22.45 -7.25
CA GLU A 122 -6.80 -22.77 -5.82
C GLU A 122 -5.46 -23.26 -5.25
N GLY A 123 -4.61 -23.88 -6.09
CA GLY A 123 -3.27 -24.30 -5.69
C GLY A 123 -2.39 -23.09 -5.39
N ILE A 124 -2.41 -22.10 -6.28
CA ILE A 124 -1.69 -20.84 -6.07
C ILE A 124 -2.22 -20.07 -4.86
N GLN A 125 -3.54 -20.10 -4.63
CA GLN A 125 -4.13 -19.50 -3.41
C GLN A 125 -3.65 -20.19 -2.14
N LYS A 126 -3.49 -21.51 -2.16
CA LYS A 126 -2.98 -22.28 -1.02
C LYS A 126 -1.51 -21.97 -0.76
N ASP A 127 -0.70 -21.92 -1.81
CA ASP A 127 0.73 -21.63 -1.71
C ASP A 127 0.96 -20.20 -1.20
N ALA A 128 0.17 -19.22 -1.68
CA ALA A 128 0.24 -17.83 -1.24
C ALA A 128 -0.02 -17.64 0.27
N ARG A 129 -0.84 -18.51 0.88
CA ARG A 129 -1.15 -18.51 2.32
C ARG A 129 -0.15 -19.27 3.17
N SER A 130 0.80 -19.98 2.54
CA SER A 130 1.78 -20.83 3.22
C SER A 130 3.12 -20.11 3.47
N ILE A 131 3.18 -18.83 3.10
CA ILE A 131 4.32 -17.91 3.26
C ILE A 131 3.99 -16.96 4.40
#